data_AF-A0A2N1M6X6-F1
#
_entry.id   AF-A0A2N1M6X6-F1
#
_cell.length_a   1.000
_cell.length_b   1.000
_cell.length_c   1.000
_cell.angle_alpha   90.00
_cell.angle_beta   90.00
_cell.angle_gamma   90.00
#
_symmetry.space_group_name_H-M   'P 1'
#
loop_
_entity.id
_entity.type
_entity.pdbx_description
1 polymer ?
#
loop_
_entity_poly.entity_id
_entity_poly.type
_entity_poly.pdbx_seq_one_letter_code
_entity_poly.pdbx_strand_id
1 'polypeptide(L)'
;VEILWLISAGLESIHEHDLVHGHLHGGNILIESEIDSDTKIVAIADTGLHGPVDKQISSEQIYGVIPFVAPEVLDGNAISKESDIYSFGMIMWMLSAGIRPYKDRPHDKQLI
;
A
#
# COMPACT_ATOMS: atom_id res chain seq x y z
N VAL A 1 14.51 -7.76 -5.73
CA VAL A 1 14.91 -7.99 -4.32
C VAL A 1 15.27 -6.68 -3.64
N GLU A 2 16.22 -5.90 -4.17
CA GLU A 2 16.62 -4.59 -3.62
C GLU A 2 15.45 -3.62 -3.38
N ILE A 3 14.60 -3.37 -4.38
CA ILE A 3 13.43 -2.48 -4.23
C ILE A 3 12.53 -2.93 -3.08
N LEU A 4 12.26 -4.23 -2.95
CA LEU A 4 11.41 -4.76 -1.88
C LEU A 4 12.03 -4.56 -0.50
N TRP A 5 13.36 -4.70 -0.40
CA TRP A 5 14.09 -4.44 0.84
C TRP A 5 13.99 -2.98 1.26
N LEU A 6 14.16 -2.05 0.31
CA LEU A 6 14.01 -0.61 0.59
C LEU A 6 12.59 -0.24 1.01
N ILE A 7 11.56 -0.81 0.36
CA ILE A 7 10.16 -0.62 0.77
C ILE A 7 9.96 -1.16 2.18
N SER A 8 10.45 -2.36 2.51
CA SER A 8 10.29 -2.93 3.86
C SER A 8 10.97 -2.08 4.93
N ALA A 9 12.14 -1.51 4.65
CA ALA A 9 12.84 -0.64 5.60
C ALA A 9 12.07 0.68 5.83
N GLY A 10 11.51 1.27 4.77
CA GLY A 10 10.65 2.45 4.90
C GLY A 10 9.38 2.15 5.70
N LEU A 11 8.76 0.99 5.46
CA LEU A 11 7.55 0.58 6.17
C LEU A 11 7.82 0.28 7.65
N GLU A 12 8.94 -0.40 7.94
CA GLU A 12 9.43 -0.63 9.31
C GLU A 12 9.59 0.70 10.05
N SER A 13 10.21 1.70 9.43
CA SER A 13 10.38 3.02 10.03
C SER A 13 9.04 3.70 10.37
N ILE A 14 8.01 3.56 9.53
CA ILE A 14 6.65 4.05 9.83
C ILE A 14 6.09 3.31 11.05
N HIS A 15 6.20 1.98 11.06
CA HIS A 15 5.64 1.12 12.11
C HIS A 15 6.35 1.30 13.46
N GLU A 16 7.64 1.61 13.49
CA GLU A 16 8.42 1.93 14.69
C GLU A 16 7.94 3.23 15.38
N HIS A 17 7.33 4.14 14.63
CA HIS A 17 6.72 5.36 15.17
C HIS A 17 5.26 5.19 15.57
N ASP A 18 4.77 3.95 15.69
CA ASP A 18 3.37 3.61 15.96
C ASP A 18 2.36 4.18 14.97
N LEU A 19 2.84 4.45 13.75
CA LEU A 19 2.00 4.86 12.63
C LEU A 19 1.64 3.65 11.77
N VAL A 20 0.51 3.78 11.08
CA VAL A 20 0.06 2.85 10.04
C VAL A 20 -0.01 3.65 8.75
N HIS A 21 0.56 3.11 7.66
CA HIS A 21 0.46 3.75 6.36
C HIS A 21 -0.98 3.75 5.86
N GLY A 22 -1.66 2.60 5.88
CA GLY A 22 -3.10 2.46 5.62
C GLY A 22 -3.55 2.62 4.16
N HIS A 23 -2.70 3.16 3.29
CA HIS A 23 -2.96 3.29 1.86
C HIS A 23 -1.77 2.83 0.99
N LEU A 24 -1.07 1.78 1.41
CA LEU A 24 0.13 1.32 0.73
C LEU A 24 -0.26 0.58 -0.57
N HIS A 25 0.24 1.03 -1.72
CA HIS A 25 0.10 0.33 -3.00
C HIS A 25 1.23 0.73 -3.94
N GLY A 26 1.39 0.01 -5.06
CA GLY A 26 2.49 0.27 -6.01
C GLY A 26 2.51 1.66 -6.64
N GLY A 27 1.44 2.45 -6.51
CA GLY A 27 1.39 3.85 -6.97
C GLY A 27 1.93 4.86 -5.95
N ASN A 28 2.05 4.45 -4.68
CA ASN A 28 2.60 5.25 -3.59
C ASN A 28 4.06 4.89 -3.28
N ILE A 29 4.68 4.07 -4.13
CA ILE A 29 6.12 3.78 -4.11
C ILE A 29 6.79 4.65 -5.16
N LEU A 30 7.56 5.64 -4.70
CA LEU A 30 8.35 6.49 -5.57
C LEU A 30 9.75 5.90 -5.72
N ILE A 31 10.24 5.89 -6.95
CA ILE A 31 11.59 5.41 -7.27
C ILE A 31 12.33 6.56 -7.93
N GLU A 32 13.41 6.99 -7.30
CA GLU A 32 14.37 7.91 -7.88
C GLU A 32 15.56 7.09 -8.38
N SER A 33 15.84 7.24 -9.68
CA SER A 33 16.99 6.65 -10.33
C SER A 33 17.64 7.71 -11.22
N GLU A 34 18.87 8.08 -10.91
CA GLU A 34 19.66 8.90 -11.82
C GLU A 34 20.24 8.03 -12.93
N ILE A 35 20.34 8.59 -14.14
CA ILE A 35 20.78 7.87 -15.36
C ILE A 35 22.22 7.34 -15.22
N ASP A 36 23.05 7.99 -14.40
CA ASP A 36 24.47 7.68 -14.23
C ASP A 36 24.82 7.15 -12.82
N SER A 37 23.81 6.80 -12.00
CA SER A 37 24.01 6.29 -10.64
C SER A 37 23.47 4.87 -10.50
N ASP A 38 24.29 3.98 -9.95
CA ASP A 38 23.85 2.65 -9.50
C ASP A 38 22.97 2.73 -8.24
N THR A 39 22.82 3.91 -7.62
CA THR A 39 22.04 4.09 -6.40
C THR A 39 20.56 4.26 -6.73
N LYS A 40 19.72 3.39 -6.17
CA LYS A 40 18.27 3.51 -6.20
C LYS A 40 17.77 4.04 -4.88
N ILE A 41 16.98 5.11 -4.92
CA ILE A 41 16.26 5.61 -3.77
C ILE A 41 14.80 5.20 -3.93
N VAL A 42 14.23 4.59 -2.89
CA VAL A 42 12.81 4.26 -2.84
C VAL A 42 12.20 5.00 -1.67
N ALA A 43 11.11 5.73 -1.93
CA ALA A 43 10.36 6.45 -0.92
C ALA A 43 8.91 5.96 -0.90
N ILE A 44 8.36 5.85 0.31
CA ILE A 44 6.93 5.62 0.54
C ILE A 44 6.27 7.00 0.66
N ALA A 45 5.28 7.26 -0.18
CA ALA A 45 4.56 8.53 -0.26
C ALA A 45 3.11 8.40 0.20
N ASP A 46 2.42 9.55 0.34
CA ASP A 46 0.98 9.61 0.68
C ASP A 46 0.64 9.00 2.06
N THR A 47 1.50 9.26 3.05
CA THR A 47 1.28 8.88 4.45
C THR A 47 0.23 9.79 5.10
N GLY A 48 -0.91 9.24 5.51
CA GLY A 48 -1.81 9.88 6.48
C GLY A 48 -2.83 10.90 5.95
N LEU A 49 -3.08 10.95 4.64
CA LEU A 49 -4.08 11.84 4.02
C LEU A 49 -5.25 11.12 3.32
N HIS A 50 -5.47 9.84 3.65
CA HIS A 50 -6.51 9.01 3.04
C HIS A 50 -7.69 8.78 4.01
N GLY A 51 -8.91 8.89 3.49
CA GLY A 51 -10.16 8.79 4.26
C GLY A 51 -10.89 10.13 4.43
N PRO A 52 -12.08 10.13 5.06
CA PRO A 52 -12.89 11.32 5.20
C PRO A 52 -12.27 12.31 6.20
N VAL A 53 -12.38 13.61 5.89
CA VAL A 53 -11.82 14.72 6.68
C VAL A 53 -12.36 14.75 8.12
N ASP A 54 -13.58 14.26 8.33
CA ASP A 54 -14.27 14.28 9.64
C ASP A 54 -13.96 13.04 10.52
N LYS A 55 -13.11 12.11 10.07
CA LYS A 55 -12.74 10.86 10.76
C LYS A 55 -13.94 10.02 11.23
N GLN A 56 -15.17 10.34 10.80
CA GLN A 56 -16.31 9.45 10.97
C GLN A 56 -16.18 8.38 9.89
N ILE A 57 -15.31 7.40 10.16
CA ILE A 57 -15.23 6.19 9.38
C ILE A 57 -16.53 5.45 9.64
N SER A 58 -17.55 5.69 8.80
CA SER A 58 -18.66 4.75 8.71
C SER A 58 -18.07 3.43 8.26
N SER A 59 -18.48 2.33 8.89
CA SER A 59 -18.08 0.97 8.50
C SER A 59 -18.50 0.60 7.06
N GLU A 60 -19.20 1.49 6.36
CA GLU A 60 -19.75 1.31 5.02
C GLU A 60 -18.83 1.84 3.90
N GLN A 61 -17.74 2.54 4.24
CA GLN A 61 -16.83 3.12 3.25
C GLN A 61 -15.43 2.51 3.31
N ILE A 62 -15.13 1.71 2.29
CA ILE A 62 -13.79 1.17 2.03
C ILE A 62 -13.00 2.22 1.23
N TYR A 63 -11.85 2.62 1.77
CA TYR A 63 -10.93 3.54 1.12
C TYR A 63 -9.65 2.81 0.74
N GLY A 64 -9.24 2.95 -0.51
CA GLY A 64 -7.97 2.44 -1.01
C GLY A 64 -8.06 1.79 -2.38
N VAL A 65 -6.91 1.33 -2.87
CA VAL A 65 -6.81 0.57 -4.12
C VAL A 65 -7.11 -0.89 -3.83
N ILE A 66 -8.37 -1.31 -4.06
CA ILE A 66 -8.97 -2.59 -3.59
C ILE A 66 -8.01 -3.79 -3.59
N PRO A 67 -7.26 -4.09 -4.66
CA PRO A 67 -6.37 -5.25 -4.64
C PRO A 67 -5.30 -5.27 -3.55
N PHE A 68 -4.95 -4.11 -3.00
CA PHE A 68 -3.96 -3.95 -1.94
C PHE A 68 -4.62 -3.84 -0.56
N VAL A 69 -5.94 -3.68 -0.49
CA VAL A 69 -6.66 -3.57 0.78
C VAL A 69 -6.78 -4.95 1.43
N ALA A 70 -6.40 -5.04 2.70
CA ALA A 70 -6.44 -6.27 3.46
C ALA A 70 -7.88 -6.77 3.67
N PRO A 71 -8.12 -8.09 3.69
CA PRO A 71 -9.47 -8.65 3.80
C PRO A 71 -10.20 -8.18 5.06
N GLU A 72 -9.49 -8.07 6.19
CA GLU A 72 -10.06 -7.56 7.43
C GLU A 72 -10.55 -6.10 7.32
N VAL A 73 -9.89 -5.29 6.49
CA VAL A 73 -10.30 -3.90 6.23
C VAL A 73 -11.51 -3.86 5.28
N LEU A 74 -11.60 -4.80 4.33
CA LEU A 74 -12.79 -4.98 3.49
C LEU A 74 -14.02 -5.40 4.32
N ASP A 75 -13.79 -6.17 5.39
CA ASP A 75 -14.82 -6.54 6.38
C ASP A 75 -15.19 -5.40 7.34
N GLY A 76 -14.61 -4.21 7.16
CA GLY A 76 -14.90 -3.01 7.96
C GLY A 76 -14.13 -2.92 9.28
N ASN A 77 -13.12 -3.75 9.49
CA ASN A 77 -12.23 -3.59 10.64
C ASN A 77 -11.31 -2.37 10.46
N ALA A 78 -10.78 -1.88 11.58
CA ALA A 78 -9.84 -0.78 11.57
C ALA A 78 -8.54 -1.16 10.83
N ILE A 79 -8.02 -0.19 10.09
CA ILE A 79 -6.69 -0.26 9.48
C ILE A 79 -5.63 -0.47 10.58
N SER A 80 -4.68 -1.36 10.33
CA SER A 80 -3.64 -1.76 11.29
C SER A 80 -2.27 -1.97 10.63
N LYS A 81 -1.21 -2.15 11.44
CA LYS A 81 0.13 -2.47 10.93
C LYS A 81 0.11 -3.76 10.10
N GLU A 82 -0.70 -4.74 10.49
CA GLU A 82 -0.88 -6.01 9.76
C GLU A 82 -1.51 -5.79 8.38
N SER A 83 -2.46 -4.86 8.26
CA SER A 83 -3.05 -4.51 6.97
C SER A 83 -2.05 -3.87 5.99
N ASP A 84 -1.05 -3.13 6.50
CA ASP A 84 0.07 -2.66 5.67
C ASP A 84 0.96 -3.82 5.19
N ILE A 85 1.16 -4.85 6.03
CA ILE A 85 1.94 -6.04 5.65
C ILE A 85 1.23 -6.81 4.54
N TYR A 86 -0.09 -6.92 4.58
CA TYR A 86 -0.86 -7.47 3.48
C TYR A 86 -0.64 -6.67 2.18
N SER A 87 -0.76 -5.35 2.28
CA SER A 87 -0.55 -4.43 1.15
C SER A 87 0.85 -4.58 0.55
N PHE A 88 1.87 -4.70 1.40
CA PHE A 88 3.24 -4.98 0.99
C PHE A 88 3.37 -6.34 0.29
N GLY A 89 2.71 -7.39 0.80
CA GLY A 89 2.63 -8.69 0.13
C GLY A 89 2.03 -8.60 -1.29
N MET A 90 1.02 -7.75 -1.48
CA MET A 90 0.44 -7.49 -2.81
C MET A 90 1.39 -6.74 -3.74
N ILE A 91 2.25 -5.86 -3.22
CA ILE A 91 3.35 -5.24 -3.98
C ILE A 91 4.38 -6.30 -4.39
N MET A 92 4.77 -7.20 -3.47
CA MET A 92 5.68 -8.31 -3.79
C MET A 92 5.12 -9.20 -4.90
N TRP A 93 3.83 -9.56 -4.80
CA TRP A 93 3.14 -10.33 -5.81
C TRP A 93 3.11 -9.61 -7.17
N MET A 94 2.76 -8.31 -7.18
CA MET A 94 2.73 -7.50 -8.41
C MET A 94 4.08 -7.48 -9.11
N LEU A 95 5.16 -7.24 -8.37
CA LEU A 95 6.52 -7.19 -8.92
C LEU A 95 6.99 -8.56 -9.42
N SER A 96 6.59 -9.65 -8.75
CA SER A 96 6.88 -11.03 -9.18
C SER A 96 6.12 -11.41 -10.45
N ALA A 97 4.84 -11.05 -10.53
CA ALA A 97 3.97 -11.35 -11.66
C ALA A 97 4.21 -10.44 -12.87
N GLY A 98 4.81 -9.26 -12.66
CA GLY A 98 5.04 -8.25 -13.70
C GLY A 98 3.74 -7.62 -14.24
N ILE A 99 2.62 -7.78 -13.53
CA ILE A 99 1.30 -7.31 -13.95
C ILE A 99 0.54 -6.70 -12.77
N ARG A 100 -0.40 -5.80 -13.08
CA ARG A 100 -1.29 -5.24 -12.06
C ARG A 100 -2.21 -6.34 -11.50
N PRO A 101 -2.44 -6.37 -10.17
CA PRO A 101 -3.48 -7.20 -9.56
C PRO A 101 -4.81 -6.99 -10.25
N TYR A 102 -5.49 -8.10 -10.58
CA TYR A 102 -6.80 -8.09 -11.24
C TYR A 102 -6.84 -7.19 -12.50
N LYS A 103 -5.78 -7.20 -13.32
CA LYS A 103 -5.68 -6.36 -14.54
C LYS A 103 -6.83 -6.51 -15.54
N ASP A 104 -7.57 -7.62 -15.45
CA ASP A 104 -8.67 -8.02 -16.32
C ASP A 104 -10.04 -7.59 -15.78
N ARG A 105 -10.10 -6.96 -14.60
CA ARG A 105 -11.35 -6.56 -13.95
C ARG A 105 -11.28 -5.12 -13.44
N PRO A 106 -12.40 -4.37 -13.44
CA PRO A 106 -12.46 -3.09 -12.76
C PRO A 106 -12.18 -3.21 -11.26
N HIS A 107 -11.46 -2.25 -10.69
CA HIS A 107 -11.21 -2.17 -9.24
C HIS A 107 -12.36 -1.39 -8.59
N ASP A 108 -13.56 -1.96 -8.64
CA ASP A 108 -14.78 -1.41 -8.06
C ASP A 108 -15.41 -2.38 -7.05
N LYS A 109 -16.63 -2.08 -6.58
CA LYS A 109 -17.36 -2.87 -5.58
C LYS A 109 -17.57 -4.34 -5.97
N GLN A 110 -17.43 -4.72 -7.24
CA GLN A 110 -17.58 -6.11 -7.68
C GLN A 110 -16.31 -6.96 -7.43
N LEU A 111 -15.20 -6.33 -7.06
CA LEU A 111 -13.94 -6.99 -6.76
C LEU A 111 -13.79 -7.36 -5.27
N ILE A 112 -14.70 -6.85 -4.44
CA ILE A 112 -14.77 -7.04 -2.99
C ILE A 112 -15.55 -8.30 -2.69
#